data_AF-A0A3B9Z9X9-F1
#
_entry.id   AF-A0A3B9Z9X9-F1
#
_cell.length_a   1.000
_cell.length_b   1.000
_cell.length_c   1.000
_cell.angle_alpha   90.00
_cell.angle_beta   90.00
_cell.angle_gamma   90.00
#
_symmetry.space_group_name_H-M   'P 1'
#
loop_
_entity.id
_entity.type
_entity.pdbx_description
1 polymer ?
#
loop_
_entity_poly.entity_id
_entity_poly.type
_entity_poly.pdbx_seq_one_letter_code
_entity_poly.pdbx_strand_id
1 'polypeptide(L)'
;MTASLKKQLTASFNEYAEDEFIWTSSDETILKVNNLNSGVANEQTVTLEALKAGSVNVTAKSKSYGTKSTITVTVVDNKASKVLINGQISSSKTLKVNETMELVGVAEATEGKVTEKLTWTSSNDKVVQIVTNDGNGKASVKAVGAGNAVITFGSASGIKAIVTITVEKEAVTPTVNPQDENQVKEGPKAGSVISDSKLNYKVTKAGTSNTPGEVSIKTVVSKNAKSVVIPDNVTINGITYKVTVIENNAFKNNKKLVKVTIGKNIVRIGTKAFFGCKKLKKVTVKSTVLKKIGKKAFYRKGGKKLTFKVPKSKKKNYKKLIKKAKTNKYVVR
;
A
#
# COMPACT_ATOMS: atom_id res chain seq x y z
N MET A 1 9.80 25.59 -22.25
CA MET A 1 9.73 26.85 -23.03
C MET A 1 8.32 27.01 -23.55
N THR A 2 7.51 27.84 -22.89
CA THR A 2 6.14 28.14 -23.32
C THR A 2 6.24 29.16 -24.44
N ALA A 3 6.29 28.70 -25.68
CA ALA A 3 6.02 29.57 -26.82
C ALA A 3 4.54 29.97 -26.75
N SER A 4 4.27 31.08 -26.07
CA SER A 4 3.02 31.81 -26.20
C SER A 4 3.04 32.39 -27.61
N LEU A 5 2.19 31.88 -28.50
CA LEU A 5 1.93 32.51 -29.79
C LEU A 5 1.35 33.90 -29.47
N LYS A 6 2.18 34.94 -29.42
CA LYS A 6 1.70 36.32 -29.33
C LYS A 6 1.17 36.69 -30.72
N LYS A 7 -0.14 36.67 -30.91
CA LYS A 7 -0.76 37.19 -32.14
C LYS A 7 -0.73 38.73 -32.07
N GLN A 8 -0.26 39.36 -33.14
CA GLN A 8 -0.20 40.80 -33.29
C GLN A 8 -1.33 41.29 -34.19
N LEU A 9 -1.77 42.52 -33.99
CA LEU A 9 -2.71 43.20 -34.85
C LEU A 9 -2.15 44.59 -35.17
N THR A 10 -2.25 44.98 -36.43
CA THR A 10 -1.71 46.24 -36.92
C THR A 10 -2.83 47.06 -37.55
N ALA A 11 -2.91 48.33 -37.17
CA ALA A 11 -3.75 49.32 -37.84
C ALA A 11 -2.86 50.39 -38.46
N SER A 12 -3.21 50.82 -39.66
CA SER A 12 -2.51 51.89 -40.37
C SER A 12 -3.50 52.86 -40.99
N PHE A 13 -3.06 54.11 -41.12
CA PHE A 13 -3.69 55.12 -41.95
C PHE A 13 -3.13 55.06 -43.38
N ASN A 14 -3.71 55.83 -44.29
CA ASN A 14 -3.09 56.09 -45.58
C ASN A 14 -1.84 56.99 -45.40
N GLU A 15 -1.04 57.14 -46.46
CA GLU A 15 0.25 57.85 -46.42
C GLU A 15 0.19 59.35 -46.04
N TYR A 16 -1.01 59.92 -45.89
CA TYR A 16 -1.23 61.34 -45.63
C TYR A 16 -1.67 61.65 -44.18
N ALA A 17 -1.77 60.65 -43.31
CA ALA A 17 -2.27 60.84 -41.96
C ALA A 17 -1.48 60.07 -40.90
N GLU A 18 -1.25 60.73 -39.76
CA GLU A 18 -0.71 60.14 -38.54
C GLU A 18 -1.60 60.56 -37.37
N ASP A 19 -1.85 59.64 -36.45
CA ASP A 19 -2.58 59.93 -35.22
C ASP A 19 -2.24 58.90 -34.15
N GLU A 20 -2.65 59.19 -32.91
CA GLU A 20 -2.65 58.19 -31.85
C GLU A 20 -3.87 57.26 -32.01
N PHE A 21 -3.64 55.95 -31.93
CA PHE A 21 -4.73 54.97 -31.93
C PHE A 21 -5.12 54.60 -30.49
N ILE A 22 -6.44 54.58 -30.25
CA ILE A 22 -7.06 54.02 -29.05
C ILE A 22 -7.58 52.63 -29.41
N TRP A 23 -7.04 51.61 -28.73
CA TRP A 23 -7.46 50.23 -28.90
C TRP A 23 -8.42 49.80 -27.81
N THR A 24 -9.48 49.10 -28.19
CA THR A 24 -10.46 48.55 -27.24
C THR A 24 -10.83 47.12 -27.64
N SER A 25 -11.11 46.29 -26.64
CA SER A 25 -11.76 44.99 -26.79
C SER A 25 -13.19 45.10 -26.28
N SER A 26 -14.16 44.51 -26.97
CA SER A 26 -15.56 44.51 -26.51
C SER A 26 -15.76 43.67 -25.25
N ASP A 27 -14.85 42.74 -24.95
CA ASP A 27 -14.84 41.96 -23.71
C ASP A 27 -13.40 41.59 -23.31
N GLU A 28 -12.83 42.37 -22.38
CA GLU A 28 -11.49 42.13 -21.84
C GLU A 28 -11.37 40.90 -20.93
N THR A 29 -12.48 40.21 -20.64
CA THR A 29 -12.43 38.90 -19.95
C THR A 29 -12.17 37.75 -20.92
N ILE A 30 -12.40 37.97 -22.23
CA ILE A 30 -12.15 37.01 -23.31
C ILE A 30 -10.77 37.29 -23.94
N LEU A 31 -10.46 38.56 -24.24
CA LEU A 31 -9.22 38.94 -24.91
C LEU A 31 -8.80 40.37 -24.56
N LYS A 32 -7.55 40.52 -24.12
CA LYS A 32 -6.93 41.81 -23.81
C LYS A 32 -6.04 42.30 -24.95
N VAL A 33 -6.02 43.61 -25.14
CA VAL A 33 -5.15 44.28 -26.10
C VAL A 33 -4.03 44.99 -25.33
N ASN A 34 -2.80 44.55 -25.56
CA ASN A 34 -1.61 45.10 -24.93
C ASN A 34 -0.92 46.03 -25.93
N ASN A 35 -0.95 47.33 -25.64
CA ASN A 35 -0.29 48.33 -26.47
C ASN A 35 1.21 48.37 -26.19
N LEU A 36 2.02 48.15 -27.23
CA LEU A 36 3.47 48.12 -27.12
C LEU A 36 4.12 49.48 -27.43
N ASN A 37 3.42 50.34 -28.20
CA ASN A 37 3.97 51.60 -28.69
C ASN A 37 2.99 52.73 -28.37
N SER A 38 3.38 53.71 -27.56
CA SER A 38 2.61 54.93 -27.33
C SER A 38 3.10 56.05 -28.25
N GLY A 39 2.20 56.76 -28.94
CA GLY A 39 2.56 57.93 -29.74
C GLY A 39 1.70 58.10 -31.00
N VAL A 40 1.92 59.22 -31.68
CA VAL A 40 1.37 59.51 -33.02
C VAL A 40 2.18 58.72 -34.04
N ALA A 41 1.51 57.94 -34.88
CA ALA A 41 2.14 57.18 -35.95
C ALA A 41 1.16 56.97 -37.12
N ASN A 42 1.69 56.76 -38.32
CA ASN A 42 0.90 56.28 -39.45
C ASN A 42 0.45 54.81 -39.29
N GLU A 43 1.17 54.02 -38.49
CA GLU A 43 0.91 52.61 -38.24
C GLU A 43 1.22 52.23 -36.78
N GLN A 44 0.34 51.45 -36.15
CA GLN A 44 0.55 50.93 -34.80
C GLN A 44 0.21 49.45 -34.71
N THR A 45 1.12 48.69 -34.10
CA THR A 45 0.96 47.26 -33.83
C THR A 45 0.74 47.02 -32.34
N VAL A 46 -0.29 46.26 -32.01
CA VAL A 46 -0.61 45.80 -30.66
C VAL A 46 -0.46 44.29 -30.54
N THR A 47 -0.27 43.79 -29.32
CA THR A 47 -0.31 42.35 -29.04
C THR A 47 -1.63 41.97 -28.39
N LEU A 48 -2.13 40.79 -28.73
CA LEU A 48 -3.36 40.26 -28.16
C LEU A 48 -3.03 39.17 -27.15
N GLU A 49 -3.68 39.22 -25.99
CA GLU A 49 -3.62 38.20 -24.96
C GLU A 49 -5.00 37.53 -24.83
N ALA A 50 -5.09 36.28 -25.30
CA ALA A 50 -6.29 35.47 -25.19
C ALA A 50 -6.44 34.94 -23.75
N LEU A 51 -7.61 35.14 -23.15
CA LEU A 51 -7.88 34.77 -21.75
C LEU A 51 -8.92 33.66 -21.64
N LYS A 52 -9.96 33.70 -22.48
CA LYS A 52 -11.06 32.74 -22.47
C LYS A 52 -11.60 32.57 -23.87
N ALA A 53 -12.20 31.42 -24.17
CA ALA A 53 -12.88 31.21 -25.43
C ALA A 53 -14.13 32.09 -25.56
N GLY A 54 -14.34 32.60 -26.77
CA GLY A 54 -15.42 33.52 -27.09
C GLY A 54 -15.06 34.37 -28.31
N SER A 55 -15.98 35.22 -28.73
CA SER A 55 -15.77 36.13 -29.86
C SER A 55 -15.89 37.55 -29.37
N VAL A 56 -14.91 38.39 -29.71
CA VAL A 56 -14.89 39.80 -29.34
C VAL A 56 -14.61 40.67 -30.56
N ASN A 57 -15.09 41.89 -30.50
CA ASN A 57 -14.69 42.92 -31.45
C ASN A 57 -13.50 43.67 -30.90
N VAL A 58 -12.43 43.77 -31.68
CA VAL A 58 -11.28 44.62 -31.40
C VAL A 58 -11.36 45.84 -32.31
N THR A 59 -11.37 47.02 -31.71
CA THR A 59 -11.53 48.29 -32.41
C THR A 59 -10.29 49.14 -32.25
N ALA A 60 -9.73 49.60 -33.37
CA ALA A 60 -8.77 50.70 -33.42
C ALA A 60 -9.53 51.98 -33.75
N LYS A 61 -9.41 53.00 -32.91
CA LYS A 61 -10.03 54.31 -33.11
C LYS A 61 -8.96 55.39 -33.15
N SER A 62 -8.97 56.22 -34.19
CA SER A 62 -8.20 57.46 -34.24
C SER A 62 -8.63 58.41 -33.12
N LYS A 63 -7.68 58.90 -32.32
CA LYS A 63 -7.95 59.80 -31.21
C LYS A 63 -8.47 61.16 -31.67
N SER A 64 -7.86 61.71 -32.72
CA SER A 64 -8.12 63.06 -33.24
C SER A 64 -9.24 63.08 -34.28
N TYR A 65 -9.25 62.13 -35.24
CA TYR A 65 -10.24 62.07 -36.31
C TYR A 65 -11.50 61.29 -35.93
N GLY A 66 -11.44 60.48 -34.88
CA GLY A 66 -12.58 59.69 -34.39
C GLY A 66 -13.01 58.53 -35.29
N THR A 67 -12.36 58.35 -36.44
CA THR A 67 -12.56 57.23 -37.36
C THR A 67 -12.19 55.92 -36.67
N LYS A 68 -12.89 54.84 -37.02
CA LYS A 68 -12.69 53.53 -36.38
C LYS A 68 -12.67 52.40 -37.40
N SER A 69 -11.82 51.42 -37.15
CA SER A 69 -11.88 50.12 -37.81
C SER A 69 -12.10 49.05 -36.75
N THR A 70 -12.87 48.02 -37.07
CA THR A 70 -13.23 46.95 -36.14
C THR A 70 -13.11 45.61 -36.84
N ILE A 71 -12.47 44.67 -36.16
CA ILE A 71 -12.43 43.28 -36.58
C ILE A 71 -13.02 42.39 -35.49
N THR A 72 -13.59 41.27 -35.90
CA THR A 72 -14.02 40.23 -34.95
C THR A 72 -12.88 39.23 -34.76
N VAL A 73 -12.48 39.02 -33.52
CA VAL A 73 -11.47 38.06 -33.11
C VAL A 73 -12.16 36.95 -32.33
N THR A 74 -12.05 35.72 -32.82
CA THR A 74 -12.56 34.53 -32.13
C THR A 74 -11.41 33.82 -31.42
N VAL A 75 -11.53 33.71 -30.10
CA VAL A 75 -10.70 32.86 -29.25
C VAL A 75 -11.40 31.51 -29.15
N VAL A 76 -10.76 30.45 -29.64
CA VAL A 76 -11.33 29.11 -29.68
C VAL A 76 -10.92 28.34 -28.43
N ASP A 77 -11.87 27.63 -27.81
CA ASP A 77 -11.54 26.60 -26.80
C ASP A 77 -11.10 25.35 -27.53
N ASN A 78 -9.80 25.09 -27.53
CA ASN A 78 -9.24 23.91 -28.17
C ASN A 78 -9.46 22.71 -27.24
N LYS A 79 -10.63 22.08 -27.41
CA LYS A 79 -10.97 20.84 -26.73
C LYS A 79 -10.01 19.73 -27.17
N ALA A 80 -9.71 18.82 -26.26
CA ALA A 80 -9.04 17.60 -26.60
C ALA A 80 -9.88 16.83 -27.60
N SER A 81 -9.26 16.36 -28.68
CA SER A 81 -9.77 15.33 -29.59
C SER A 81 -9.22 13.94 -29.22
N LYS A 82 -8.11 13.90 -28.48
CA LYS A 82 -7.45 12.67 -28.05
C LYS A 82 -6.68 12.88 -26.75
N VAL A 83 -6.72 11.88 -25.88
CA VAL A 83 -5.96 11.85 -24.62
C VAL A 83 -5.24 10.51 -24.51
N LEU A 84 -3.98 10.54 -24.05
CA LEU A 84 -3.11 9.38 -23.91
C LEU A 84 -2.38 9.44 -22.57
N ILE A 85 -2.11 8.28 -21.97
CA ILE A 85 -1.14 8.10 -20.88
C ILE A 85 0.00 7.25 -21.42
N ASN A 86 1.23 7.75 -21.37
CA ASN A 86 2.42 7.10 -21.90
C ASN A 86 2.23 6.62 -23.36
N GLY A 87 1.53 7.41 -24.16
CA GLY A 87 1.24 7.10 -25.57
C GLY A 87 0.06 6.15 -25.82
N GLN A 88 -0.68 5.72 -24.79
CA GLN A 88 -1.77 4.76 -24.91
C GLN A 88 -3.10 5.29 -24.36
N ILE A 89 -4.23 4.91 -24.96
CA ILE A 89 -5.58 5.24 -24.46
C ILE A 89 -5.92 4.40 -23.23
N SER A 90 -5.54 3.13 -23.24
CA SER A 90 -5.72 2.22 -22.11
C SER A 90 -4.53 1.30 -21.98
N SER A 91 -4.01 1.16 -20.77
CA SER A 91 -2.94 0.22 -20.47
C SER A 91 -3.11 -0.40 -19.08
N SER A 92 -2.27 -1.39 -18.78
CA SER A 92 -2.18 -1.95 -17.43
C SER A 92 -0.74 -2.05 -16.99
N LYS A 93 -0.52 -1.91 -15.68
CA LYS A 93 0.78 -2.02 -15.05
C LYS A 93 0.64 -2.74 -13.72
N THR A 94 1.66 -3.52 -13.38
CA THR A 94 1.82 -4.07 -12.04
C THR A 94 2.90 -3.31 -11.29
N LEU A 95 2.61 -2.94 -10.04
CA LEU A 95 3.55 -2.32 -9.11
C LEU A 95 3.63 -3.12 -7.81
N LYS A 96 4.73 -2.99 -7.08
CA LYS A 96 4.87 -3.44 -5.68
C LYS A 96 4.51 -2.31 -4.72
N VAL A 97 4.11 -2.66 -3.51
CA VAL A 97 3.85 -1.67 -2.45
C VAL A 97 5.10 -0.79 -2.25
N ASN A 98 4.89 0.52 -2.16
CA ASN A 98 5.87 1.60 -2.10
C ASN A 98 6.59 1.97 -3.41
N GLU A 99 6.38 1.25 -4.52
CA GLU A 99 6.92 1.69 -5.82
C GLU A 99 6.22 2.97 -6.29
N THR A 100 7.01 3.82 -6.94
CA THR A 100 6.57 5.05 -7.58
C THR A 100 6.71 4.95 -9.10
N MET A 101 5.80 5.60 -9.81
CA MET A 101 5.77 5.62 -11.28
C MET A 101 5.46 7.03 -11.75
N GLU A 102 6.19 7.50 -12.76
CA GLU A 102 5.81 8.68 -13.52
C GLU A 102 4.88 8.32 -14.66
N LEU A 103 3.86 9.14 -14.84
CA LEU A 103 2.89 9.06 -15.91
C LEU A 103 2.95 10.35 -16.71
N VAL A 104 3.03 10.22 -18.03
CA VAL A 104 2.97 11.33 -18.97
C VAL A 104 1.64 11.28 -19.70
N GLY A 105 0.77 12.23 -19.34
CA GLY A 105 -0.48 12.51 -20.01
C GLY A 105 -0.25 13.45 -21.20
N VAL A 106 -0.75 13.08 -22.37
CA VAL A 106 -0.75 13.92 -23.57
C VAL A 106 -2.19 14.13 -24.01
N ALA A 107 -2.57 15.38 -24.25
CA ALA A 107 -3.85 15.73 -24.84
C ALA A 107 -3.59 16.48 -26.16
N GLU A 108 -4.23 16.04 -27.23
CA GLU A 108 -4.13 16.63 -28.57
C GLU A 108 -5.48 17.25 -28.92
N ALA A 109 -5.45 18.41 -29.59
CA ALA A 109 -6.63 19.05 -30.18
C ALA A 109 -6.56 18.90 -31.71
N THR A 110 -7.68 19.09 -32.40
CA THR A 110 -7.73 19.10 -33.88
C THR A 110 -6.86 20.21 -34.47
N GLU A 111 -6.76 21.34 -33.79
CA GLU A 111 -5.90 22.47 -34.15
C GLU A 111 -5.31 23.11 -32.88
N GLY A 112 -4.04 23.52 -32.95
CA GLY A 112 -3.36 24.19 -31.83
C GLY A 112 -3.12 23.31 -30.59
N LYS A 113 -2.91 23.97 -29.44
CA LYS A 113 -2.72 23.31 -28.14
C LYS A 113 -4.05 23.22 -27.40
N VAL A 114 -4.24 22.15 -26.60
CA VAL A 114 -5.40 21.99 -25.72
C VAL A 114 -5.43 23.10 -24.67
N THR A 115 -6.57 23.78 -24.53
CA THR A 115 -6.79 24.88 -23.58
C THR A 115 -7.71 24.53 -22.43
N GLU A 116 -8.49 23.46 -22.55
CA GLU A 116 -9.39 23.02 -21.49
C GLU A 116 -8.65 22.36 -20.31
N LYS A 117 -9.31 22.34 -19.14
CA LYS A 117 -8.73 21.76 -17.92
C LYS A 117 -8.50 20.26 -18.07
N LEU A 118 -7.29 19.83 -17.70
CA LEU A 118 -6.90 18.43 -17.62
C LEU A 118 -6.80 17.99 -16.15
N THR A 119 -7.12 16.72 -15.89
CA THR A 119 -7.19 16.19 -14.52
C THR A 119 -6.62 14.79 -14.43
N TRP A 120 -5.92 14.54 -13.32
CA TRP A 120 -5.50 13.20 -12.89
C TRP A 120 -6.37 12.75 -11.72
N THR A 121 -6.91 11.54 -11.79
CA THR A 121 -7.71 10.96 -10.69
C THR A 121 -7.34 9.51 -10.44
N SER A 122 -7.39 9.09 -9.17
CA SER A 122 -7.31 7.68 -8.77
C SER A 122 -8.68 7.18 -8.37
N SER A 123 -9.03 5.96 -8.79
CA SER A 123 -10.27 5.30 -8.32
C SER A 123 -10.15 4.76 -6.90
N ASN A 124 -8.94 4.64 -6.35
CA ASN A 124 -8.71 4.12 -5.00
C ASN A 124 -7.36 4.57 -4.40
N ASP A 125 -7.39 5.68 -3.64
CA ASP A 125 -6.23 6.26 -2.97
C ASP A 125 -5.64 5.40 -1.84
N LYS A 126 -6.32 4.31 -1.45
CA LYS A 126 -5.77 3.32 -0.51
C LYS A 126 -4.89 2.28 -1.20
N VAL A 127 -4.89 2.25 -2.53
CA VAL A 127 -4.12 1.32 -3.36
C VAL A 127 -3.04 2.09 -4.14
N VAL A 128 -3.42 3.15 -4.86
CA VAL A 128 -2.47 4.06 -5.54
C VAL A 128 -2.84 5.51 -5.27
N GLN A 129 -1.88 6.28 -4.78
CA GLN A 129 -2.00 7.73 -4.55
C GLN A 129 -1.30 8.51 -5.65
N ILE A 130 -1.89 9.63 -6.06
CA ILE A 130 -1.19 10.64 -6.87
C ILE A 130 -0.38 11.51 -5.91
N VAL A 131 0.96 11.44 -6.01
CA VAL A 131 1.89 12.12 -5.11
C VAL A 131 2.14 13.55 -5.57
N THR A 132 2.36 13.73 -6.87
CA THR A 132 2.52 15.04 -7.50
C THR A 132 1.76 15.05 -8.82
N ASN A 133 1.19 16.19 -9.18
CA ASN A 133 0.77 16.47 -10.55
C ASN A 133 1.09 17.93 -10.86
N ASP A 134 1.49 18.21 -12.09
CA ASP A 134 1.81 19.55 -12.58
C ASP A 134 0.59 20.28 -13.18
N GLY A 135 -0.59 19.68 -13.07
CA GLY A 135 -1.83 20.09 -13.74
C GLY A 135 -1.84 19.87 -15.26
N ASN A 136 -0.68 19.58 -15.87
CA ASN A 136 -0.40 19.72 -17.29
C ASN A 136 0.41 18.54 -17.84
N GLY A 137 -0.15 17.33 -17.68
CA GLY A 137 0.34 16.16 -18.40
C GLY A 137 1.48 15.41 -17.72
N LYS A 138 1.93 15.75 -16.51
CA LYS A 138 2.75 14.81 -15.72
C LYS A 138 2.16 14.56 -14.34
N ALA A 139 2.21 13.30 -13.92
CA ALA A 139 1.86 12.90 -12.57
C ALA A 139 2.84 11.84 -12.05
N SER A 140 3.19 11.92 -10.77
CA SER A 140 3.84 10.84 -10.05
C SER A 140 2.81 10.11 -9.20
N VAL A 141 2.77 8.79 -9.29
CA VAL A 141 1.89 7.94 -8.49
C VAL A 141 2.69 7.01 -7.60
N LYS A 142 2.17 6.69 -6.41
CA LYS A 142 2.77 5.75 -5.46
C LYS A 142 1.81 4.65 -5.11
N ALA A 143 2.26 3.40 -5.23
CA ALA A 143 1.54 2.24 -4.73
C ALA A 143 1.61 2.21 -3.19
N VAL A 144 0.47 2.25 -2.51
CA VAL A 144 0.38 2.34 -1.04
C VAL A 144 -0.33 1.16 -0.39
N GLY A 145 -1.04 0.33 -1.16
CA GLY A 145 -1.74 -0.84 -0.65
C GLY A 145 -2.05 -1.84 -1.75
N ALA A 146 -2.13 -3.13 -1.40
CA ALA A 146 -2.42 -4.19 -2.36
C ALA A 146 -3.86 -4.12 -2.88
N GLY A 147 -4.05 -4.37 -4.18
CA GLY A 147 -5.34 -4.30 -4.86
C GLY A 147 -5.24 -3.65 -6.23
N ASN A 148 -6.38 -3.29 -6.81
CA ASN A 148 -6.44 -2.61 -8.11
C ASN A 148 -6.90 -1.17 -7.95
N ALA A 149 -6.24 -0.25 -8.64
CA ALA A 149 -6.67 1.13 -8.81
C ALA A 149 -6.57 1.52 -10.29
N VAL A 150 -7.45 2.40 -10.74
CA VAL A 150 -7.41 2.97 -12.08
C VAL A 150 -6.97 4.42 -11.94
N ILE A 151 -5.85 4.75 -12.58
CA ILE A 151 -5.44 6.14 -12.75
C ILE A 151 -5.98 6.64 -14.09
N THR A 152 -6.68 7.75 -14.05
CA THR A 152 -7.29 8.38 -15.22
C THR A 152 -6.66 9.74 -15.45
N PHE A 153 -6.30 10.01 -16.70
CA PHE A 153 -5.99 11.35 -17.20
C PHE A 153 -7.11 11.77 -18.14
N GLY A 154 -7.80 12.86 -17.82
CA GLY A 154 -9.01 13.25 -18.53
C GLY A 154 -9.15 14.74 -18.76
N SER A 155 -9.79 15.10 -19.87
CA SER A 155 -10.18 16.46 -20.20
C SER A 155 -11.57 16.81 -19.66
N ALA A 156 -11.85 18.10 -19.51
CA ALA A 156 -13.16 18.61 -19.09
C ALA A 156 -14.30 18.22 -20.06
N SER A 157 -13.99 18.09 -21.35
CA SER A 157 -14.89 17.57 -22.39
C SER A 157 -15.20 16.07 -22.27
N GLY A 158 -14.54 15.35 -21.37
CA GLY A 158 -14.84 13.96 -21.03
C GLY A 158 -14.01 12.91 -21.76
N ILE A 159 -13.04 13.31 -22.59
CA ILE A 159 -12.08 12.40 -23.21
C ILE A 159 -11.05 11.96 -22.18
N LYS A 160 -10.78 10.66 -22.11
CA LYS A 160 -9.99 10.06 -21.03
C LYS A 160 -9.04 9.01 -21.57
N ALA A 161 -7.88 8.91 -20.94
CA ALA A 161 -7.02 7.73 -20.98
C ALA A 161 -6.88 7.14 -19.59
N ILE A 162 -6.66 5.83 -19.52
CA ILE A 162 -6.57 5.10 -18.26
C ILE A 162 -5.34 4.21 -18.20
N VAL A 163 -4.80 4.05 -17.00
CA VAL A 163 -3.89 2.96 -16.65
C VAL A 163 -4.46 2.21 -15.46
N THR A 164 -4.71 0.91 -15.64
CA THR A 164 -5.09 0.03 -14.53
C THR A 164 -3.82 -0.43 -13.83
N ILE A 165 -3.68 -0.07 -12.56
CA ILE A 165 -2.55 -0.46 -11.73
C ILE A 165 -3.00 -1.57 -10.78
N THR A 166 -2.36 -2.73 -10.93
CA THR A 166 -2.45 -3.84 -9.98
C THR A 166 -1.28 -3.72 -9.02
N VAL A 167 -1.55 -3.44 -7.76
CA VAL A 167 -0.54 -3.50 -6.70
C VAL A 167 -0.53 -4.91 -6.14
N GLU A 168 0.54 -5.64 -6.44
CA GLU A 168 0.70 -7.00 -5.95
C GLU A 168 0.72 -7.02 -4.43
N LYS A 169 -0.09 -7.91 -3.87
CA LYS A 169 0.09 -8.35 -2.49
C LYS A 169 1.42 -9.08 -2.45
N GLU A 170 2.37 -8.59 -1.67
CA GLU A 170 3.67 -9.26 -1.51
C GLU A 170 3.47 -10.76 -1.29
N ALA A 171 3.90 -11.55 -2.25
CA ALA A 171 4.13 -12.96 -2.04
C ALA A 171 5.28 -13.05 -1.03
N VAL A 172 4.99 -13.58 0.16
CA VAL A 172 6.02 -13.86 1.18
C VAL A 172 6.89 -15.03 0.70
N THR A 173 7.83 -14.72 -0.18
CA THR A 173 9.00 -15.54 -0.51
C THR A 173 10.24 -14.92 0.13
N PRO A 174 11.02 -15.67 0.92
CA PRO A 174 12.09 -15.10 1.74
C PRO A 174 13.38 -14.87 0.91
N THR A 175 13.79 -13.62 0.67
CA THR A 175 15.15 -13.25 0.16
C THR A 175 15.48 -11.76 0.41
N VAL A 176 16.78 -11.42 0.51
CA VAL A 176 17.40 -10.22 1.14
C VAL A 176 18.18 -9.38 0.09
N ASN A 177 18.25 -8.02 0.17
CA ASN A 177 19.27 -7.13 -0.48
C ASN A 177 19.28 -5.66 0.07
N PRO A 178 20.33 -4.80 -0.09
CA PRO A 178 20.94 -4.02 1.02
C PRO A 178 20.96 -2.46 0.90
N GLN A 179 21.29 -1.84 2.06
CA GLN A 179 21.50 -0.41 2.42
C GLN A 179 20.23 0.40 2.76
N ASP A 180 19.87 0.71 4.01
CA ASP A 180 20.62 0.77 5.29
C ASP A 180 20.58 -0.56 6.08
N GLU A 181 21.72 -1.23 6.18
CA GLU A 181 21.81 -2.67 6.47
C GLU A 181 21.90 -3.03 7.97
N ASN A 182 21.51 -2.16 8.90
CA ASN A 182 21.80 -2.45 10.32
C ASN A 182 20.85 -1.87 11.37
N GLN A 183 19.55 -2.16 11.28
CA GLN A 183 18.71 -2.25 12.50
C GLN A 183 17.89 -3.54 12.46
N VAL A 184 18.58 -4.66 12.71
CA VAL A 184 17.95 -5.94 13.03
C VAL A 184 17.01 -5.71 14.21
N LYS A 185 15.68 -5.77 13.98
CA LYS A 185 14.72 -5.59 15.08
C LYS A 185 14.91 -6.72 16.08
N GLU A 186 15.56 -6.41 17.19
CA GLU A 186 15.78 -7.36 18.28
C GLU A 186 14.45 -7.68 18.96
N GLY A 187 14.20 -8.96 19.14
CA GLY A 187 13.08 -9.43 19.93
C GLY A 187 13.39 -9.38 21.41
N PRO A 188 12.37 -9.54 22.27
CA PRO A 188 12.57 -9.53 23.71
C PRO A 188 13.67 -10.49 24.14
N LYS A 189 14.51 -10.04 25.10
CA LYS A 189 15.64 -10.80 25.62
C LYS A 189 15.18 -12.12 26.23
N ALA A 190 16.06 -13.12 26.27
CA ALA A 190 15.78 -14.39 26.95
C ALA A 190 15.35 -14.14 28.41
N GLY A 191 14.31 -14.84 28.85
CA GLY A 191 13.64 -14.61 30.13
C GLY A 191 12.32 -13.84 30.01
N SER A 192 12.18 -13.00 28.99
CA SER A 192 10.98 -12.19 28.75
C SER A 192 9.75 -13.06 28.53
N VAL A 193 8.59 -12.55 28.94
CA VAL A 193 7.30 -13.20 28.68
C VAL A 193 6.63 -12.50 27.50
N ILE A 194 6.26 -13.27 26.49
CA ILE A 194 5.47 -12.82 25.34
C ILE A 194 4.22 -13.69 25.23
N SER A 195 3.14 -13.18 24.65
CA SER A 195 1.85 -13.90 24.67
C SER A 195 1.12 -13.73 23.34
N ASP A 196 0.37 -14.76 22.94
CA ASP A 196 -0.70 -14.63 21.95
C ASP A 196 -2.07 -14.66 22.65
N SER A 197 -3.17 -14.74 21.89
CA SER A 197 -4.53 -14.78 22.45
C SER A 197 -4.84 -16.04 23.29
N LYS A 198 -3.99 -17.07 23.27
CA LYS A 198 -4.25 -18.40 23.85
C LYS A 198 -3.16 -18.85 24.82
N LEU A 199 -1.91 -18.49 24.59
CA LEU A 199 -0.74 -19.02 25.29
C LEU A 199 0.22 -17.90 25.71
N ASN A 200 0.78 -18.06 26.90
CA ASN A 200 1.89 -17.26 27.40
C ASN A 200 3.18 -18.04 27.21
N TYR A 201 4.17 -17.39 26.63
CA TYR A 201 5.47 -17.93 26.26
C TYR A 201 6.57 -17.26 27.09
N LYS A 202 7.64 -17.99 27.38
CA LYS A 202 8.89 -17.42 27.89
C LYS A 202 9.94 -17.53 26.79
N VAL A 203 10.59 -16.42 26.44
CA VAL A 203 11.70 -16.42 25.49
C VAL A 203 12.87 -17.18 26.10
N THR A 204 13.33 -18.23 25.43
CA THR A 204 14.50 -19.03 25.83
C THR A 204 15.73 -18.66 25.01
N LYS A 205 15.53 -18.16 23.79
CA LYS A 205 16.57 -17.58 22.95
C LYS A 205 15.99 -16.37 22.24
N ALA A 206 16.64 -15.21 22.37
CA ALA A 206 16.21 -14.01 21.66
C ALA A 206 16.17 -14.30 20.15
N GLY A 207 15.14 -13.77 19.50
CA GLY A 207 15.00 -13.81 18.04
C GLY A 207 15.16 -12.40 17.50
N THR A 208 15.29 -12.29 16.20
CA THR A 208 15.30 -11.02 15.48
C THR A 208 14.32 -11.09 14.32
N SER A 209 14.10 -9.97 13.62
CA SER A 209 13.31 -9.96 12.37
C SER A 209 13.76 -11.05 11.38
N ASN A 210 15.04 -11.40 11.38
CA ASN A 210 15.63 -12.29 10.38
C ASN A 210 16.05 -13.66 10.95
N THR A 211 16.27 -13.75 12.27
CA THR A 211 16.67 -15.01 12.93
C THR A 211 15.59 -15.46 13.92
N PRO A 212 14.98 -16.64 13.73
CA PRO A 212 13.98 -17.13 14.67
C PRO A 212 14.56 -17.32 16.07
N GLY A 213 13.88 -16.76 17.07
CA GLY A 213 14.16 -17.04 18.47
C GLY A 213 13.60 -18.40 18.89
N GLU A 214 13.74 -18.71 20.18
CA GLU A 214 13.09 -19.87 20.79
C GLU A 214 12.27 -19.45 21.99
N VAL A 215 11.16 -20.15 22.18
CA VAL A 215 10.28 -19.97 23.32
C VAL A 215 9.87 -21.29 23.95
N SER A 216 9.55 -21.22 25.24
CA SER A 216 8.86 -22.26 25.99
C SER A 216 7.42 -21.83 26.31
N ILE A 217 6.50 -22.78 26.39
CA ILE A 217 5.12 -22.52 26.86
C ILE A 217 5.12 -22.40 28.38
N LYS A 218 4.88 -21.19 28.89
CA LYS A 218 4.77 -20.90 30.32
C LYS A 218 3.40 -21.26 30.86
N THR A 219 2.31 -20.83 30.21
CA THR A 219 0.93 -21.19 30.62
C THR A 219 -0.12 -20.90 29.54
N VAL A 220 -1.38 -21.24 29.80
CA VAL A 220 -2.54 -20.81 29.00
C VAL A 220 -3.05 -19.46 29.47
N VAL A 221 -3.55 -18.66 28.53
CA VAL A 221 -4.29 -17.42 28.86
C VAL A 221 -5.59 -17.76 29.59
N SER A 222 -6.31 -18.80 29.15
CA SER A 222 -7.57 -19.25 29.77
C SER A 222 -7.57 -20.73 30.14
N LYS A 223 -7.86 -21.03 31.41
CA LYS A 223 -8.01 -22.41 31.91
C LYS A 223 -9.32 -23.09 31.50
N ASN A 224 -10.20 -22.35 30.83
CA ASN A 224 -11.49 -22.86 30.37
C ASN A 224 -11.44 -23.59 29.02
N ALA A 225 -10.30 -23.53 28.33
CA ALA A 225 -10.13 -24.15 27.02
C ALA A 225 -10.37 -25.68 27.06
N LYS A 226 -11.29 -26.17 26.21
CA LYS A 226 -11.52 -27.60 25.98
C LYS A 226 -10.45 -28.23 25.07
N SER A 227 -9.78 -27.41 24.27
CA SER A 227 -8.79 -27.81 23.28
C SER A 227 -7.63 -26.82 23.26
N VAL A 228 -6.40 -27.32 23.22
CA VAL A 228 -5.21 -26.49 23.00
C VAL A 228 -4.39 -27.04 21.84
N VAL A 229 -3.96 -26.14 20.97
CA VAL A 229 -2.91 -26.41 19.98
C VAL A 229 -1.66 -25.67 20.43
N ILE A 230 -0.59 -26.40 20.65
CA ILE A 230 0.74 -25.86 20.89
C ILE A 230 1.41 -25.81 19.52
N PRO A 231 1.64 -24.61 18.96
CA PRO A 231 2.08 -24.48 17.59
C PRO A 231 3.55 -24.87 17.44
N ASP A 232 3.99 -25.01 16.19
CA ASP A 232 5.39 -25.27 15.86
C ASP A 232 6.24 -24.01 16.06
N ASN A 233 5.69 -22.88 15.61
CA ASN A 233 6.25 -21.54 15.71
C ASN A 233 5.15 -20.55 16.10
N VAL A 234 5.52 -19.42 16.69
CA VAL A 234 4.64 -18.29 16.94
C VAL A 234 5.34 -17.01 16.47
N THR A 235 4.60 -16.08 15.88
CA THR A 235 5.13 -14.78 15.46
C THR A 235 4.51 -13.70 16.33
N ILE A 236 5.35 -12.93 17.04
CA ILE A 236 4.94 -11.84 17.92
C ILE A 236 5.71 -10.60 17.49
N ASN A 237 5.01 -9.50 17.21
CA ASN A 237 5.58 -8.21 16.81
C ASN A 237 6.56 -8.27 15.61
N GLY A 238 6.28 -9.17 14.66
CA GLY A 238 7.10 -9.37 13.46
C GLY A 238 8.30 -10.31 13.66
N ILE A 239 8.45 -10.92 14.85
CA ILE A 239 9.58 -11.81 15.16
C ILE A 239 9.04 -13.23 15.39
N THR A 240 9.66 -14.19 14.72
CA THR A 240 9.25 -15.60 14.78
C THR A 240 10.02 -16.34 15.87
N TYR A 241 9.31 -17.16 16.65
CA TYR A 241 9.87 -17.99 17.70
C TYR A 241 9.51 -19.45 17.50
N LYS A 242 10.50 -20.33 17.54
CA LYS A 242 10.29 -21.79 17.58
C LYS A 242 9.82 -22.18 18.97
N VAL A 243 8.71 -22.91 19.05
CA VAL A 243 8.22 -23.43 20.33
C VAL A 243 8.91 -24.76 20.62
N THR A 244 9.85 -24.78 21.56
CA THR A 244 10.72 -25.95 21.78
C THR A 244 10.43 -26.68 23.09
N VAL A 245 9.81 -26.02 24.07
CA VAL A 245 9.59 -26.59 25.40
C VAL A 245 8.18 -26.30 25.90
N ILE A 246 7.58 -27.25 26.61
CA ILE A 246 6.44 -27.00 27.49
C ILE A 246 6.97 -26.95 28.92
N GLU A 247 6.81 -25.84 29.62
CA GLU A 247 7.40 -25.67 30.95
C GLU A 247 6.75 -26.54 32.03
N ASN A 248 7.40 -26.56 33.19
CA ASN A 248 6.86 -27.22 34.36
C ASN A 248 5.52 -26.57 34.73
N ASN A 249 4.52 -27.41 35.02
CA ASN A 249 3.18 -26.97 35.41
C ASN A 249 2.41 -26.10 34.38
N ALA A 250 2.85 -25.97 33.13
CA ALA A 250 2.30 -25.00 32.18
C ALA A 250 0.77 -25.06 32.00
N PHE A 251 0.21 -26.27 31.98
CA PHE A 251 -1.21 -26.57 31.87
C PHE A 251 -1.77 -27.22 33.15
N LYS A 252 -1.09 -27.08 34.30
CA LYS A 252 -1.49 -27.72 35.55
C LYS A 252 -2.91 -27.32 35.94
N ASN A 253 -3.72 -28.32 36.30
CA ASN A 253 -5.11 -28.17 36.73
C ASN A 253 -6.05 -27.53 35.69
N ASN A 254 -5.75 -27.63 34.39
CA ASN A 254 -6.72 -27.28 33.34
C ASN A 254 -7.81 -28.37 33.25
N LYS A 255 -8.74 -28.34 34.21
CA LYS A 255 -9.77 -29.37 34.44
C LYS A 255 -10.73 -29.54 33.26
N LYS A 256 -10.92 -28.50 32.44
CA LYS A 256 -11.81 -28.52 31.26
C LYS A 256 -11.12 -29.03 29.98
N LEU A 257 -9.79 -29.16 29.98
CA LEU A 257 -9.01 -29.55 28.80
C LEU A 257 -9.27 -31.02 28.43
N VAL A 258 -9.71 -31.25 27.18
CA VAL A 258 -10.06 -32.57 26.65
C VAL A 258 -9.04 -33.07 25.62
N LYS A 259 -8.54 -32.16 24.77
CA LYS A 259 -7.60 -32.49 23.70
C LYS A 259 -6.42 -31.51 23.65
N VAL A 260 -5.22 -32.04 23.39
CA VAL A 260 -4.00 -31.26 23.16
C VAL A 260 -3.32 -31.74 21.89
N THR A 261 -2.93 -30.80 21.03
CA THR A 261 -2.03 -31.06 19.90
C THR A 261 -0.69 -30.40 20.19
N ILE A 262 0.38 -31.17 20.18
CA ILE A 262 1.76 -30.73 20.45
C ILE A 262 2.48 -30.61 19.11
N GLY A 263 3.03 -29.43 18.83
CA GLY A 263 3.77 -29.10 17.62
C GLY A 263 5.04 -29.92 17.38
N LYS A 264 5.62 -29.79 16.19
CA LYS A 264 6.73 -30.59 15.69
C LYS A 264 8.07 -30.30 16.39
N ASN A 265 8.25 -29.07 16.86
CA ASN A 265 9.52 -28.58 17.40
C ASN A 265 9.74 -28.89 18.90
N ILE A 266 8.78 -29.51 19.57
CA ILE A 266 8.85 -29.70 21.02
C ILE A 266 9.86 -30.78 21.41
N VAL A 267 10.98 -30.36 22.00
CA VAL A 267 12.07 -31.22 22.47
C VAL A 267 11.83 -31.73 23.90
N ARG A 268 11.10 -30.97 24.72
CA ARG A 268 10.88 -31.31 26.14
C ARG A 268 9.49 -30.91 26.64
N ILE A 269 8.89 -31.82 27.42
CA ILE A 269 7.67 -31.56 28.20
C ILE A 269 8.05 -31.56 29.68
N GLY A 270 7.73 -30.49 30.40
CA GLY A 270 8.10 -30.26 31.78
C GLY A 270 7.44 -31.20 32.79
N THR A 271 8.01 -31.23 33.98
CA THR A 271 7.45 -31.93 35.15
C THR A 271 6.08 -31.34 35.45
N LYS A 272 5.09 -32.22 35.67
CA LYS A 272 3.70 -31.84 35.95
C LYS A 272 3.05 -30.90 34.89
N ALA A 273 3.57 -30.82 33.67
CA ALA A 273 3.09 -29.88 32.64
C ALA A 273 1.56 -29.92 32.43
N PHE A 274 0.94 -31.09 32.38
CA PHE A 274 -0.52 -31.32 32.27
C PHE A 274 -1.08 -32.05 33.51
N PHE A 275 -0.44 -31.86 34.66
CA PHE A 275 -0.86 -32.51 35.90
C PHE A 275 -2.26 -32.06 36.30
N GLY A 276 -3.13 -33.00 36.64
CA GLY A 276 -4.48 -32.68 37.11
C GLY A 276 -5.48 -32.26 36.02
N CYS A 277 -5.13 -32.38 34.73
CA CYS A 277 -6.06 -32.20 33.61
C CYS A 277 -7.06 -33.38 33.52
N LYS A 278 -8.02 -33.46 34.47
CA LYS A 278 -8.89 -34.63 34.69
C LYS A 278 -9.70 -35.06 33.46
N LYS A 279 -10.10 -34.11 32.59
CA LYS A 279 -10.87 -34.38 31.37
C LYS A 279 -10.02 -34.69 30.13
N LEU A 280 -8.68 -34.64 30.23
CA LEU A 280 -7.79 -34.86 29.08
C LEU A 280 -7.85 -36.32 28.62
N LYS A 281 -8.32 -36.52 27.39
CA LYS A 281 -8.53 -37.84 26.76
C LYS A 281 -7.63 -38.08 25.55
N LYS A 282 -7.18 -37.03 24.85
CA LYS A 282 -6.37 -37.15 23.64
C LYS A 282 -5.20 -36.18 23.66
N VAL A 283 -3.99 -36.70 23.42
CA VAL A 283 -2.78 -35.92 23.15
C VAL A 283 -2.23 -36.36 21.80
N THR A 284 -2.17 -35.46 20.84
CA THR A 284 -1.52 -35.69 19.55
C THR A 284 -0.13 -35.09 19.62
N VAL A 285 0.91 -35.89 19.46
CA VAL A 285 2.30 -35.41 19.39
C VAL A 285 2.74 -35.41 17.94
N LYS A 286 2.99 -34.24 17.37
CA LYS A 286 3.56 -34.11 16.02
C LYS A 286 5.09 -34.11 16.04
N SER A 287 5.72 -33.81 17.18
CA SER A 287 7.17 -33.82 17.29
C SER A 287 7.77 -35.18 17.02
N THR A 288 8.85 -35.18 16.23
CA THR A 288 9.75 -36.32 16.02
C THR A 288 11.05 -36.18 16.81
N VAL A 289 11.27 -35.03 17.45
CA VAL A 289 12.49 -34.63 18.17
C VAL A 289 12.31 -34.58 19.70
N LEU A 290 11.14 -34.98 20.23
CA LEU A 290 10.90 -35.04 21.67
C LEU A 290 11.88 -35.98 22.37
N LYS A 291 12.70 -35.43 23.27
CA LYS A 291 13.74 -36.16 24.02
C LYS A 291 13.31 -36.51 25.44
N LYS A 292 12.47 -35.69 26.09
CA LYS A 292 12.14 -35.85 27.52
C LYS A 292 10.71 -35.47 27.85
N ILE A 293 10.08 -36.29 28.69
CA ILE A 293 8.81 -36.00 29.35
C ILE A 293 9.04 -36.04 30.86
N GLY A 294 8.74 -34.93 31.54
CA GLY A 294 8.96 -34.77 32.96
C GLY A 294 8.06 -35.66 33.83
N LYS A 295 8.49 -35.87 35.08
CA LYS A 295 7.76 -36.70 36.04
C LYS A 295 6.34 -36.18 36.23
N LYS A 296 5.36 -37.08 36.22
CA LYS A 296 3.92 -36.80 36.35
C LYS A 296 3.39 -35.78 35.33
N ALA A 297 4.05 -35.57 34.19
CA ALA A 297 3.63 -34.58 33.18
C ALA A 297 2.17 -34.75 32.77
N PHE A 298 1.68 -35.99 32.61
CA PHE A 298 0.29 -36.29 32.22
C PHE A 298 -0.49 -37.06 33.30
N TYR A 299 -0.05 -36.98 34.56
CA TYR A 299 -0.72 -37.67 35.67
C TYR A 299 -2.06 -37.01 36.01
N ARG A 300 -3.13 -37.81 36.06
CA ARG A 300 -4.50 -37.36 36.26
C ARG A 300 -5.20 -38.25 37.29
N LYS A 301 -5.31 -37.83 38.56
CA LYS A 301 -6.05 -38.58 39.60
C LYS A 301 -7.51 -38.77 39.13
N GLY A 302 -7.98 -40.02 39.08
CA GLY A 302 -9.32 -40.37 38.59
C GLY A 302 -9.56 -40.17 37.09
N GLY A 303 -8.53 -39.89 36.28
CA GLY A 303 -8.69 -39.68 34.84
C GLY A 303 -9.07 -40.95 34.07
N LYS A 304 -9.89 -40.80 33.02
CA LYS A 304 -10.16 -41.87 32.04
C LYS A 304 -8.90 -42.19 31.20
N LYS A 305 -8.96 -43.27 30.41
CA LYS A 305 -7.88 -43.70 29.51
C LYS A 305 -7.47 -42.55 28.55
N LEU A 306 -6.18 -42.22 28.52
CA LEU A 306 -5.60 -41.20 27.63
C LEU A 306 -4.98 -41.83 26.41
N THR A 307 -5.36 -41.36 25.23
CA THR A 307 -4.74 -41.76 23.98
C THR A 307 -3.68 -40.76 23.57
N PHE A 308 -2.45 -41.24 23.43
CA PHE A 308 -1.38 -40.54 22.73
C PHE A 308 -1.38 -40.99 21.27
N LYS A 309 -1.59 -40.06 20.33
CA LYS A 309 -1.33 -40.29 18.89
C LYS A 309 0.06 -39.74 18.60
N VAL A 310 0.99 -40.59 18.18
CA VAL A 310 2.41 -40.21 17.99
C VAL A 310 2.87 -40.59 16.57
N PRO A 311 3.99 -40.03 16.08
CA PRO A 311 4.54 -40.45 14.79
C PRO A 311 4.93 -41.92 14.84
N LYS A 312 4.58 -42.69 13.78
CA LYS A 312 4.80 -44.14 13.73
C LYS A 312 6.25 -44.52 14.08
N SER A 313 7.22 -43.81 13.49
CA SER A 313 8.66 -44.01 13.71
C SER A 313 9.14 -43.75 15.14
N LYS A 314 8.38 -43.00 15.95
CA LYS A 314 8.76 -42.65 17.34
C LYS A 314 7.94 -43.38 18.40
N LYS A 315 6.96 -44.21 17.99
CA LYS A 315 6.02 -44.90 18.89
C LYS A 315 6.70 -45.67 20.02
N LYS A 316 7.71 -46.50 19.72
CA LYS A 316 8.46 -47.28 20.71
C LYS A 316 9.18 -46.38 21.71
N ASN A 317 9.88 -45.36 21.23
CA ASN A 317 10.61 -44.43 22.09
C ASN A 317 9.66 -43.62 22.99
N TYR A 318 8.60 -43.04 22.42
CA TYR A 318 7.69 -42.18 23.17
C TYR A 318 6.87 -42.97 24.19
N LYS A 319 6.53 -44.24 23.92
CA LYS A 319 5.96 -45.15 24.93
C LYS A 319 6.90 -45.29 26.14
N LYS A 320 8.22 -45.44 25.93
CA LYS A 320 9.21 -45.48 27.03
C LYS A 320 9.25 -44.16 27.81
N LEU A 321 9.27 -43.01 27.12
CA LEU A 321 9.26 -41.69 27.78
C LEU A 321 7.99 -41.46 28.62
N ILE A 322 6.81 -41.82 28.09
CA ILE A 322 5.52 -41.69 28.79
C ILE A 322 5.47 -42.61 30.02
N LYS A 323 6.02 -43.83 29.93
CA LYS A 323 6.16 -44.75 31.07
C LYS A 323 7.07 -44.15 32.15
N LYS A 324 8.27 -43.67 31.78
CA LYS A 324 9.21 -43.01 32.71
C LYS A 324 8.60 -41.77 33.38
N ALA A 325 7.72 -41.05 32.68
CA ALA A 325 6.98 -39.92 33.21
C ALA A 325 5.90 -40.29 34.26
N LYS A 326 5.69 -41.58 34.57
CA LYS A 326 4.65 -42.04 35.52
C LYS A 326 3.23 -41.58 35.12
N THR A 327 2.93 -41.62 33.81
CA THR A 327 1.59 -41.33 33.30
C THR A 327 0.65 -42.49 33.62
N ASN A 328 -0.54 -42.22 34.16
CA ASN A 328 -1.53 -43.24 34.50
C ASN A 328 -2.55 -43.45 33.37
N LYS A 329 -3.10 -44.67 33.26
CA LYS A 329 -4.21 -45.04 32.36
C LYS A 329 -4.04 -44.46 30.96
N TYR A 330 -3.10 -44.98 30.17
CA TYR A 330 -2.81 -44.48 28.83
C TYR A 330 -2.66 -45.59 27.79
N VAL A 331 -2.81 -45.20 26.52
CA VAL A 331 -2.48 -46.00 25.34
C VAL A 331 -1.71 -45.13 24.36
N VAL A 332 -0.71 -45.69 23.69
CA VAL A 332 0.05 -45.03 22.64
C VAL A 332 -0.32 -45.67 21.31
N ARG A 333 -0.88 -44.88 20.39
CA ARG A 333 -1.28 -45.30 19.05
C ARG A 333 -0.37 -44.68 18.01
#